data_AF-A0A6M0L6R8-F1
#
_entry.id   AF-A0A6M0L6R8-F1
#
_cell.length_a   1.000
_cell.length_b   1.000
_cell.length_c   1.000
_cell.angle_alpha   90.00
_cell.angle_beta   90.00
_cell.angle_gamma   90.00
#
_symmetry.space_group_name_H-M   'P 1'
#
loop_
_entity.id
_entity.type
_entity.pdbx_description
1 polymer ?
#
loop_
_entity_poly.entity_id
_entity_poly.type
_entity_poly.pdbx_seq_one_letter_code
_entity_poly.pdbx_strand_id
1 'polypeptide(L)'
;MNTLGEHIAKRVKELRQKAGMTQQELATKADIDWSTFNRIERGKNKNIQVNTLDKIIKALEIDYPEFFTFTGSKHIKNRIISKIMLLDDTNKILHIFEDILNWKNH
;
A
#
# COMPACT_ATOMS: atom_id res chain seq x y z
N MET A 1 -10.64 1.24 15.43
CA MET A 1 -10.53 1.55 13.99
C MET A 1 -9.23 2.32 13.82
N ASN A 2 -8.33 1.90 12.93
CA ASN A 2 -7.08 2.63 12.74
C ASN A 2 -7.30 3.88 11.88
N THR A 3 -6.61 4.97 12.18
CA THR A 3 -6.67 6.23 11.40
C THR A 3 -5.83 6.13 10.13
N LEU A 4 -6.09 6.99 9.14
CA LEU A 4 -5.25 7.08 7.93
C LEU A 4 -3.77 7.31 8.28
N GLY A 5 -3.48 8.18 9.26
CA GLY A 5 -2.12 8.42 9.73
C GLY A 5 -1.43 7.16 10.28
N GLU A 6 -2.17 6.28 10.95
CA GLU A 6 -1.63 4.99 11.43
C GLU A 6 -1.35 4.01 10.29
N HIS A 7 -2.16 4.03 9.23
CA HIS A 7 -1.89 3.25 8.00
C HIS A 7 -0.65 3.76 7.27
N ILE A 8 -0.51 5.08 7.15
CA ILE A 8 0.66 5.73 6.55
C ILE A 8 1.93 5.41 7.36
N ALA A 9 1.88 5.53 8.69
CA ALA A 9 3.01 5.22 9.56
C ALA A 9 3.50 3.77 9.39
N LYS A 10 2.56 2.80 9.33
CA LYS A 10 2.89 1.39 9.05
C LYS A 10 3.49 1.22 7.66
N ARG A 11 2.93 1.88 6.64
CA ARG A 11 3.43 1.82 5.27
C ARG A 11 4.85 2.36 5.14
N VAL A 12 5.15 3.48 5.78
CA VAL A 12 6.51 4.04 5.87
C VAL A 12 7.48 3.04 6.48
N LYS A 13 7.09 2.42 7.61
CA LYS A 13 7.92 1.40 8.27
C LYS A 13 8.22 0.20 7.36
N GLU A 14 7.18 -0.35 6.72
CA GLU A 14 7.30 -1.49 5.81
C GLU A 14 8.25 -1.20 4.66
N LEU A 15 8.06 -0.07 3.97
CA LEU A 15 8.88 0.34 2.84
C LEU A 15 10.33 0.64 3.25
N ARG A 16 10.53 1.31 4.38
CA ARG A 16 11.86 1.55 4.95
C ARG A 16 12.62 0.24 5.20
N GLN A 17 11.95 -0.75 5.80
CA GLN A 17 12.55 -2.06 6.06
C GLN A 17 12.86 -2.82 4.77
N LYS A 18 11.97 -2.77 3.77
CA LYS A 18 12.20 -3.35 2.43
C LYS A 18 13.41 -2.71 1.75
N ALA A 19 13.64 -1.42 1.95
CA ALA A 19 14.79 -0.69 1.44
C ALA A 19 16.08 -0.90 2.27
N GLY A 20 16.05 -1.71 3.33
CA GLY A 20 17.23 -2.00 4.17
C GLY A 20 17.71 -0.82 5.02
N MET A 21 16.93 0.25 5.15
CA MET A 21 17.34 1.46 5.87
C MET A 21 16.94 1.39 7.35
N THR A 22 17.76 1.96 8.22
CA THR A 22 17.42 2.32 9.61
C THR A 22 16.50 3.54 9.65
N GLN A 23 15.89 3.81 10.80
CA GLN A 23 15.07 5.02 10.98
C GLN A 23 15.89 6.30 10.81
N GLN A 24 17.15 6.29 11.25
CA GLN A 24 18.05 7.44 11.14
C GLN A 24 18.44 7.70 9.69
N GLU A 25 18.76 6.66 8.93
CA GLU A 25 19.10 6.80 7.50
C GLU A 25 17.94 7.39 6.70
N LEU A 26 16.72 6.89 6.88
CA LEU A 26 15.56 7.45 6.17
C LEU A 26 15.21 8.87 6.63
N ALA A 27 15.31 9.17 7.93
CA ALA A 27 15.09 10.52 8.45
C ALA A 27 16.08 11.53 7.86
N THR A 28 17.37 11.18 7.86
CA THR A 28 18.44 12.00 7.25
C THR A 28 18.20 12.19 5.76
N LYS A 29 17.90 11.11 5.03
CA LYS A 29 17.65 11.17 3.58
C LYS A 29 16.41 11.99 3.22
N ALA A 30 15.39 11.96 4.08
CA ALA A 30 14.18 12.75 3.91
C ALA A 30 14.33 14.20 4.40
N ASP A 31 15.47 14.59 4.96
CA ASP A 31 15.66 15.90 5.59
C ASP A 31 14.56 16.18 6.65
N ILE A 32 14.43 15.22 7.58
CA ILE A 32 13.49 15.24 8.71
C ILE A 32 14.27 14.93 9.98
N ASP A 33 14.03 15.70 11.04
CA ASP A 33 14.58 15.42 12.36
C ASP A 33 14.22 13.99 12.83
N TRP A 34 15.19 13.29 13.40
CA TRP A 34 15.02 11.90 13.82
C TRP A 34 13.89 11.71 14.84
N SER A 35 13.73 12.64 15.79
CA SER A 35 12.66 12.55 16.79
C SER A 35 11.29 12.68 16.12
N THR A 36 11.17 13.60 15.17
CA THR A 36 9.96 13.76 14.34
C THR A 36 9.66 12.50 13.55
N PHE A 37 10.64 11.94 12.83
CA PHE A 37 10.48 10.72 12.06
C PHE A 37 10.10 9.52 12.94
N ASN A 38 10.76 9.35 14.08
CA ASN A 38 10.46 8.28 15.04
C ASN A 38 9.03 8.39 15.60
N ARG A 39 8.53 9.60 15.85
CA ARG A 39 7.12 9.82 16.25
C ARG A 39 6.15 9.47 15.14
N ILE A 40 6.48 9.79 13.88
CA ILE A 40 5.69 9.41 12.70
C ILE A 40 5.60 7.89 12.61
N GLU A 41 6.73 7.19 12.58
CA GLU A 41 6.74 5.74 12.35
C GLU A 41 6.11 4.94 13.49
N ARG A 42 6.16 5.45 14.74
CA ARG A 42 5.45 4.87 15.89
C ARG A 42 3.95 5.17 15.91
N GLY A 43 3.42 5.92 14.94
CA GLY A 43 2.01 6.34 14.90
C GLY A 43 1.63 7.34 16.00
N LYS A 44 2.61 7.95 16.67
CA LYS A 44 2.40 8.99 17.70
C LYS A 44 2.09 10.35 17.09
N ASN A 45 2.41 10.55 15.80
CA ASN A 45 2.00 11.72 15.03
C ASN A 45 0.94 11.31 14.00
N LYS A 46 -0.34 11.49 14.33
CA LYS A 46 -1.46 11.08 13.46
C LYS A 46 -1.69 12.06 12.30
N ASN A 47 -1.22 13.30 12.42
CA ASN A 47 -1.39 14.36 11.43
C ASN A 47 -0.05 14.64 10.72
N ILE A 48 0.37 13.69 9.90
CA ILE A 48 1.57 13.86 9.06
C ILE A 48 1.23 14.90 7.98
N GLN A 49 2.01 15.97 7.90
CA GLN A 49 1.84 16.95 6.84
C GLN A 49 2.17 16.33 5.48
N VAL A 50 1.41 16.70 4.45
CA VAL A 50 1.59 16.16 3.09
C VAL A 50 3.01 16.40 2.57
N ASN A 51 3.60 17.57 2.84
CA ASN A 51 4.99 17.86 2.47
C ASN A 51 6.01 16.94 3.17
N THR A 52 5.75 16.59 4.44
CA THR A 52 6.60 15.61 5.16
C THR A 52 6.45 14.22 4.55
N LEU A 53 5.23 13.84 4.16
CA LEU A 53 5.00 12.57 3.47
C LEU A 53 5.70 12.51 2.11
N ASP A 54 5.62 13.58 1.32
CA ASP A 54 6.33 13.71 0.04
C ASP A 54 7.84 13.53 0.19
N LYS A 55 8.45 14.21 1.17
CA LYS A 55 9.88 14.03 1.52
C LYS A 55 10.22 12.57 1.82
N ILE A 56 9.39 11.88 2.59
CA ILE A 56 9.60 10.46 2.93
C ILE A 56 9.50 9.57 1.68
N ILE A 57 8.48 9.78 0.84
CA ILE A 57 8.28 8.99 -0.39
C ILE A 57 9.46 9.16 -1.34
N LYS A 58 9.93 10.39 -1.54
CA LYS A 58 11.13 10.68 -2.35
C LYS A 58 12.38 10.04 -1.78
N ALA A 59 12.58 10.08 -0.46
CA ALA A 59 13.73 9.45 0.19
C ALA A 59 13.71 7.92 0.08
N LEU A 60 12.52 7.31 0.01
CA LEU A 60 12.33 5.89 -0.27
C LEU A 60 12.59 5.51 -1.74
N GLU A 61 12.77 6.49 -2.64
CA GLU A 61 13.01 6.28 -4.09
C GLU A 61 11.90 5.48 -4.79
N ILE A 62 10.65 5.72 -4.39
CA ILE A 62 9.46 5.12 -4.99
C ILE A 62 8.49 6.19 -5.47
N ASP A 63 7.51 5.78 -6.27
CA ASP A 63 6.43 6.65 -6.70
C ASP A 63 5.21 6.62 -5.74
N TYR A 64 4.29 7.58 -5.91
CA TYR A 64 3.07 7.64 -5.10
C TYR A 64 2.18 6.40 -5.26
N PRO A 65 1.95 5.86 -6.47
CA PRO A 65 1.20 4.61 -6.63
C PRO A 65 1.76 3.46 -5.81
N GLU A 66 3.08 3.23 -5.82
CA GLU A 66 3.71 2.20 -5.00
C GLU A 66 3.47 2.49 -3.52
N PHE A 67 3.65 3.74 -3.07
CA PHE A 67 3.42 4.10 -1.67
C PHE A 67 1.98 3.82 -1.23
N PHE A 68 0.99 4.30 -1.99
CA PHE A 68 -0.44 4.19 -1.67
C PHE A 68 -1.08 2.85 -2.07
N THR A 69 -0.29 1.90 -2.59
CA THR A 69 -0.73 0.51 -2.74
C THR A 69 -0.74 -0.16 -1.37
N PHE A 70 -1.82 0.07 -0.63
CA PHE A 70 -2.10 -0.66 0.61
C PHE A 70 -2.55 -2.08 0.21
N THR A 71 -1.71 -3.08 0.48
CA THR A 71 -2.00 -4.49 0.19
C THR A 71 -3.05 -5.05 1.16
N GLY A 72 -4.26 -4.50 1.13
CA GLY A 72 -5.43 -5.15 1.70
C GLY A 72 -5.99 -6.15 0.70
N SER A 73 -6.16 -7.41 1.11
CA SER A 73 -6.79 -8.49 0.31
C SER A 73 -8.14 -8.10 -0.33
N LYS A 74 -8.82 -7.09 0.25
CA LYS A 74 -10.07 -6.50 -0.25
C LYS A 74 -9.91 -5.81 -1.62
N HIS A 75 -8.73 -5.28 -1.95
CA HIS A 75 -8.50 -4.55 -3.20
C HIS A 75 -8.40 -5.46 -4.42
N ILE A 76 -7.84 -6.67 -4.28
CA ILE A 76 -7.77 -7.63 -5.39
C ILE A 76 -9.18 -8.11 -5.75
N LYS A 77 -9.99 -8.49 -4.75
CA LYS A 77 -11.38 -8.88 -4.95
C LYS A 77 -12.18 -7.77 -5.63
N ASN A 78 -12.08 -6.54 -5.12
CA ASN A 78 -12.81 -5.40 -5.69
C ASN A 78 -12.34 -5.06 -7.11
N ARG A 79 -11.03 -5.12 -7.38
CA ARG A 79 -10.47 -4.91 -8.74
C ARG A 79 -10.99 -5.96 -9.72
N ILE A 80 -11.07 -7.23 -9.29
CA ILE A 80 -11.60 -8.32 -10.12
C ILE A 80 -13.09 -8.11 -10.36
N ILE A 81 -13.88 -7.81 -9.32
CA ILE A 81 -15.33 -7.55 -9.44
C ILE A 81 -15.59 -6.39 -10.41
N SER A 82 -14.89 -5.27 -10.28
CA SER A 82 -15.08 -4.13 -11.19
C SER A 82 -14.74 -4.48 -12.63
N LYS A 83 -13.68 -5.27 -12.86
CA LYS A 83 -13.35 -5.74 -14.22
C LYS A 83 -14.42 -6.69 -14.76
N ILE A 84 -14.95 -7.60 -13.94
CA ILE A 84 -16.03 -8.53 -14.31
C ILE A 84 -17.32 -7.77 -14.66
N MET A 85 -17.67 -6.72 -13.90
CA MET A 85 -18.86 -5.90 -14.14
C MET A 85 -18.81 -5.09 -15.44
N LEU A 86 -17.61 -4.83 -15.98
CA LEU A 86 -17.39 -4.09 -17.22
C LEU A 86 -17.29 -5.00 -18.46
N LEU A 87 -17.48 -6.31 -18.29
CA LEU A 87 -17.52 -7.24 -19.40
C LEU A 87 -18.96 -7.38 -19.89
N ASP A 88 -19.17 -7.14 -21.19
CA ASP A 88 -20.50 -7.15 -21.80
C ASP A 88 -21.05 -8.56 -22.06
N ASP A 89 -20.20 -9.59 -21.93
CA ASP A 89 -20.53 -10.98 -22.27
C ASP A 89 -20.50 -11.90 -21.04
N THR A 90 -21.63 -11.94 -20.35
CA THR A 90 -21.84 -12.78 -19.17
C THR A 90 -21.71 -14.28 -19.47
N ASN A 91 -22.02 -14.72 -20.70
CA ASN A 91 -21.97 -16.14 -21.09
C ASN A 91 -20.52 -16.64 -21.18
N LYS A 92 -19.63 -15.84 -21.75
CA LYS A 92 -18.20 -16.16 -21.82
C LYS A 92 -17.57 -16.28 -20.43
N ILE A 93 -18.01 -15.45 -19.48
CA ILE A 93 -17.54 -15.50 -18.09
C ILE A 93 -18.01 -16.78 -17.41
N LEU A 94 -19.30 -17.11 -17.52
CA LEU A 94 -19.86 -18.35 -16.97
C LEU A 94 -19.09 -19.59 -17.44
N HIS A 95 -18.78 -19.67 -18.74
CA HIS A 95 -18.02 -20.79 -19.30
C HIS A 95 -16.61 -20.91 -18.69
N ILE A 96 -15.88 -19.80 -18.55
CA ILE A 96 -14.54 -19.80 -17.91
C ILE A 96 -14.63 -20.25 -16.45
N PHE A 97 -15.68 -19.83 -15.73
CA PHE A 97 -15.88 -20.25 -14.35
C PHE A 97 -16.20 -21.74 -14.24
N GLU A 98 -17.03 -22.28 -15.14
CA GLU A 98 -17.29 -23.72 -15.22
C GLU A 98 -16.00 -24.50 -15.50
N ASP A 99 -15.17 -24.04 -16.44
CA ASP A 99 -13.88 -24.65 -16.76
C ASP A 99 -12.95 -24.68 -15.52
N ILE A 100 -12.87 -23.59 -14.76
CA ILE A 100 -12.05 -23.50 -13.53
C ILE A 100 -12.57 -24.45 -12.44
N LEU A 101 -13.89 -24.57 -12.27
CA LEU A 101 -14.49 -25.46 -11.27
C LEU A 101 -14.28 -26.93 -11.64
N ASN A 102 -14.36 -27.26 -12.93
CA ASN A 102 -14.13 -28.60 -13.43
C ASN A 102 -12.66 -29.01 -13.38
N TRP A 103 -11.72 -28.05 -13.42
CA TRP A 103 -10.28 -28.33 -13.31
C TRP A 103 -9.87 -28.92 -11.95
N LYS A 104 -10.69 -28.76 -10.91
CA LYS A 104 -10.41 -29.29 -9.57
C LYS A 104 -10.86 -30.76 -9.37
N ASN A 105 -11.52 -31.35 -10.36
CA ASN A 105 -12.06 -32.72 -10.32
C ASN A 105 -11.18 -33.74 -11.09
N HIS A 106 -9.93 -33.37 -11.42
CA HIS A 106 -8.88 -34.24 -11.95
C HIS A 106 -7.62 -34.12 -11.06
#